data_AF-A0A1Q5AY59-F1
#
_entry.id   AF-A0A1Q5AY59-F1
#
_cell.length_a   1.000
_cell.length_b   1.000
_cell.length_c   1.000
_cell.angle_alpha   90.00
_cell.angle_beta   90.00
_cell.angle_gamma   90.00
#
_symmetry.space_group_name_H-M   'P 1'
#
loop_
_entity.id
_entity.type
_entity.pdbx_description
1 polymer ?
#
loop_
_entity_poly.entity_id
_entity_poly.type
_entity_poly.pdbx_seq_one_letter_code
_entity_poly.pdbx_strand_id
1 'polypeptide(L)'
;MSMTSGAALASLQDAAILWSVGSAPATDVIDAACACLVAGADTPTLRILAGVSPVKGSESDELCPWLRDALAELSLAYYRPGSREGEEEGLRVMARRLLAKSITPRDLTSWASGFITYDGTPLAGDLIDLENTYDYLDALSEGRPYASTVAEDVDAKVIAEARRLLGDATTAADG
;
A
#
# COMPACT_ATOMS: atom_id res chain seq x y z
N MET A 1 -8.78 0.39 -23.89
CA MET A 1 -7.43 0.98 -23.80
C MET A 1 -6.55 -0.05 -23.11
N SER A 2 -5.50 -0.53 -23.76
CA SER A 2 -4.56 -1.48 -23.13
C SER A 2 -3.66 -0.74 -22.15
N MET A 3 -3.40 -1.34 -21.00
CA MET A 3 -2.45 -0.83 -20.00
C MET A 3 -1.04 -0.76 -20.61
N THR A 4 -0.29 0.30 -20.34
CA THR A 4 1.12 0.39 -20.75
C THR A 4 1.98 -0.48 -19.84
N SER A 5 3.12 -0.96 -20.34
CA SER A 5 4.06 -1.76 -19.53
C SER A 5 4.45 -1.06 -18.22
N GLY A 6 4.73 0.26 -18.26
CA GLY A 6 5.05 1.02 -17.05
C GLY A 6 3.92 1.08 -16.02
N ALA A 7 2.66 1.18 -16.45
CA ALA A 7 1.52 1.16 -15.55
C ALA A 7 1.30 -0.24 -14.92
N ALA A 8 1.55 -1.31 -15.70
CA ALA A 8 1.48 -2.68 -15.17
C ALA A 8 2.57 -2.93 -14.13
N LEU A 9 3.80 -2.49 -14.38
CA LEU A 9 4.91 -2.61 -13.42
C LEU A 9 4.65 -1.84 -12.13
N ALA A 10 4.10 -0.62 -12.23
CA ALA A 10 3.70 0.15 -11.04
C ALA A 10 2.61 -0.58 -10.24
N SER A 11 1.63 -1.19 -10.92
CA SER A 11 0.59 -1.99 -10.27
C SER A 11 1.16 -3.23 -9.57
N LEU A 12 2.14 -3.90 -10.18
CA LEU A 12 2.83 -5.03 -9.57
C LEU A 12 3.65 -4.61 -8.34
N GLN A 13 4.34 -3.48 -8.41
CA GLN A 13 5.08 -2.91 -7.27
C GLN A 13 4.14 -2.60 -6.10
N ASP A 14 3.02 -1.91 -6.36
CA ASP A 14 2.03 -1.57 -5.33
C ASP A 14 1.40 -2.84 -4.72
N ALA A 15 1.05 -3.83 -5.55
CA ALA A 15 0.49 -5.10 -5.07
C ALA A 15 1.49 -5.87 -4.18
N ALA A 16 2.75 -5.94 -4.58
CA ALA A 16 3.81 -6.59 -3.81
C ALA A 16 4.06 -5.90 -2.45
N ILE A 17 4.06 -4.57 -2.43
CA ILE A 17 4.18 -3.78 -1.19
C ILE A 17 2.99 -4.08 -0.26
N LEU A 18 1.77 -3.98 -0.75
CA LEU A 18 0.56 -4.20 0.07
C LEU A 18 0.44 -5.64 0.56
N TRP A 19 0.87 -6.61 -0.23
CA TRP A 19 0.97 -8.00 0.19
C TRP A 19 2.01 -8.18 1.31
N SER A 20 3.17 -7.52 1.22
CA SER A 20 4.23 -7.62 2.23
C SER A 20 3.81 -7.12 3.63
N VAL A 21 2.87 -6.17 3.69
CA VAL A 21 2.29 -5.67 4.95
C VAL A 21 1.00 -6.40 5.34
N GLY A 22 0.61 -7.45 4.60
CA GLY A 22 -0.59 -8.24 4.88
C GLY A 22 -1.91 -7.55 4.54
N SER A 23 -1.89 -6.42 3.85
CA SER A 23 -3.09 -5.67 3.45
C SER A 23 -3.72 -6.18 2.16
N ALA A 24 -2.98 -6.92 1.33
CA ALA A 24 -3.50 -7.50 0.09
C ALA A 24 -3.26 -9.01 0.05
N PRO A 25 -4.19 -9.80 -0.50
CA PRO A 25 -4.00 -11.24 -0.70
C PRO A 25 -2.97 -11.52 -1.80
N ALA A 26 -2.43 -12.74 -1.83
CA ALA A 26 -1.51 -13.16 -2.89
C ALA A 26 -2.12 -13.09 -4.31
N THR A 27 -3.44 -13.22 -4.42
CA THR A 27 -4.16 -13.09 -5.70
C THR A 27 -3.89 -11.77 -6.39
N ASP A 28 -3.77 -10.66 -5.64
CA ASP A 28 -3.55 -9.34 -6.21
C ASP A 28 -2.17 -9.24 -6.86
N VAL A 29 -1.16 -9.91 -6.27
CA VAL A 29 0.19 -10.01 -6.83
C VAL A 29 0.20 -10.86 -8.10
N ILE A 30 -0.51 -12.00 -8.09
CA ILE A 30 -0.61 -12.91 -9.23
C ILE A 30 -1.34 -12.24 -10.41
N ASP A 31 -2.44 -11.52 -10.14
CA ASP A 31 -3.20 -10.77 -11.14
C ASP A 31 -2.36 -9.62 -11.73
N ALA A 32 -1.60 -8.90 -10.90
CA ALA A 32 -0.69 -7.86 -11.37
C ALA A 32 0.46 -8.45 -12.23
N ALA A 33 0.97 -9.63 -11.87
CA ALA A 33 1.96 -10.34 -12.68
C ALA A 33 1.39 -10.73 -14.05
N CYS A 34 0.14 -11.23 -14.09
CA CYS A 34 -0.56 -11.50 -15.35
C CYS A 34 -0.73 -10.23 -16.20
N ALA A 35 -1.07 -9.09 -15.58
CA ALA A 35 -1.19 -7.81 -16.26
C ALA A 35 0.15 -7.35 -16.87
N CYS A 36 1.27 -7.57 -16.18
CA CYS A 36 2.60 -7.30 -16.71
C CYS A 36 2.90 -8.12 -17.98
N LEU A 37 2.58 -9.42 -17.96
CA LEU A 37 2.76 -10.30 -19.14
C LEU A 37 1.90 -9.82 -20.32
N VAL A 38 0.63 -9.49 -20.08
CA VAL A 38 -0.27 -8.95 -21.11
C VAL A 38 0.24 -7.61 -21.66
N ALA A 39 0.88 -6.80 -20.83
CA ALA A 39 1.49 -5.53 -21.21
C ALA A 39 2.89 -5.68 -21.86
N GLY A 40 3.40 -6.92 -22.00
CA GLY A 40 4.65 -7.24 -22.69
C GLY A 40 5.91 -7.21 -21.82
N ALA A 41 5.80 -6.99 -20.51
CA ALA A 41 6.91 -7.23 -19.59
C ALA A 41 6.97 -8.75 -19.37
N ASP A 42 7.90 -9.42 -20.04
CA ASP A 42 7.95 -10.88 -20.12
C ASP A 42 9.32 -11.40 -19.68
N THR A 43 9.39 -11.91 -18.45
CA THR A 43 10.59 -12.49 -17.86
C THR A 43 10.32 -13.91 -17.34
N PRO A 44 11.34 -14.78 -17.24
CA PRO A 44 11.15 -16.18 -16.83
C PRO A 44 10.44 -16.32 -15.49
N THR A 45 10.85 -15.57 -14.47
CA THR A 45 10.27 -15.72 -13.12
C THR A 45 8.91 -15.04 -12.99
N LEU A 46 8.64 -14.00 -13.79
CA LEU A 46 7.31 -13.39 -13.87
C LEU A 46 6.26 -14.36 -14.43
N ARG A 47 6.61 -15.18 -15.43
CA ARG A 47 5.71 -16.24 -15.93
C ARG A 47 5.39 -17.28 -14.87
N ILE A 48 6.39 -17.65 -14.05
CA ILE A 48 6.20 -18.58 -12.94
C ILE A 48 5.29 -17.95 -11.90
N LEU A 49 5.56 -16.71 -11.49
CA LEU A 49 4.76 -15.95 -10.53
C LEU A 49 3.29 -15.85 -10.97
N ALA A 50 3.03 -15.52 -12.23
CA ALA A 50 1.69 -15.45 -12.81
C ALA A 50 0.96 -16.81 -12.84
N GLY A 51 1.71 -17.92 -12.76
CA GLY A 51 1.18 -19.28 -12.70
C GLY A 51 1.06 -19.87 -11.30
N VAL A 52 1.47 -19.14 -10.25
CA VAL A 52 1.38 -19.61 -8.87
C VAL A 52 -0.10 -19.80 -8.49
N SER A 53 -0.38 -20.91 -7.80
CA SER A 53 -1.73 -21.19 -7.31
C SER A 53 -2.07 -20.28 -6.13
N PRO A 54 -3.22 -19.59 -6.12
CA PRO A 54 -3.62 -18.68 -5.04
C PRO A 54 -4.17 -19.42 -3.80
N VAL A 55 -3.77 -20.67 -3.57
CA VAL A 55 -4.32 -21.47 -2.48
C VAL A 55 -3.83 -20.90 -1.14
N LYS A 56 -4.80 -20.60 -0.27
CA LYS A 56 -4.52 -20.09 1.07
C LYS A 56 -3.57 -21.03 1.82
N GLY A 57 -2.43 -20.52 2.26
CA GLY A 57 -1.40 -21.27 2.98
C GLY A 57 -0.19 -21.73 2.14
N SER A 58 -0.20 -21.62 0.81
CA SER A 58 1.01 -21.80 -0.03
C SER A 58 1.77 -20.48 -0.30
N GLU A 59 1.25 -19.38 0.25
CA GLU A 59 1.70 -18.01 0.01
C GLU A 59 3.08 -17.69 0.61
N SER A 60 3.53 -18.42 1.64
CA SER A 60 4.87 -18.18 2.22
C SER A 60 5.98 -18.94 1.49
N ASP A 61 5.72 -20.17 1.05
CA ASP A 61 6.78 -21.09 0.65
C ASP A 61 7.06 -21.05 -0.85
N GLU A 62 6.03 -20.88 -1.68
CA GLU A 62 6.18 -20.82 -3.13
C GLU A 62 6.19 -19.38 -3.64
N LEU A 63 5.35 -18.49 -3.11
CA LEU A 63 5.24 -17.12 -3.64
C LEU A 63 6.47 -16.27 -3.32
N CYS A 64 7.03 -16.36 -2.09
CA CYS A 64 8.13 -15.49 -1.67
C CYS A 64 9.37 -15.57 -2.58
N PRO A 65 9.90 -16.77 -2.92
CA PRO A 65 11.03 -16.88 -3.84
C PRO A 65 10.72 -16.31 -5.23
N TRP A 66 9.58 -16.69 -5.83
CA TRP A 66 9.23 -16.26 -7.18
C TRP A 66 8.93 -14.76 -7.27
N LEU A 67 8.28 -14.19 -6.26
CA LEU A 67 8.04 -12.76 -6.19
C LEU A 67 9.35 -11.98 -6.11
N ARG A 68 10.27 -12.40 -5.24
CA ARG A 68 11.58 -11.75 -5.12
C ARG A 68 12.34 -11.74 -6.44
N ASP A 69 12.43 -12.90 -7.09
CA ASP A 69 13.20 -13.03 -8.33
C ASP A 69 12.54 -12.28 -9.49
N ALA A 70 11.20 -12.28 -9.58
CA ALA A 70 10.47 -11.53 -10.58
C ALA A 70 10.64 -10.01 -10.43
N LEU A 71 10.57 -9.50 -9.20
CA LEU A 71 10.82 -8.08 -8.95
C LEU A 71 12.27 -7.71 -9.30
N ALA A 72 13.24 -8.57 -8.97
CA ALA A 72 14.64 -8.35 -9.33
C ALA A 72 14.86 -8.29 -10.86
N GLU A 73 14.29 -9.23 -11.63
CA GLU A 73 14.36 -9.21 -13.11
C GLU A 73 13.74 -7.95 -13.72
N LEU A 74 12.69 -7.42 -13.08
CA LEU A 74 11.98 -6.21 -13.51
C LEU A 74 12.57 -4.92 -12.95
N SER A 75 13.67 -4.98 -12.18
CA SER A 75 14.26 -3.84 -11.48
C SER A 75 13.28 -3.13 -10.52
N LEU A 76 12.40 -3.91 -9.89
CA LEU A 76 11.44 -3.49 -8.87
C LEU A 76 11.95 -3.86 -7.46
N ALA A 77 11.45 -3.16 -6.45
CA ALA A 77 11.89 -3.33 -5.07
C ALA A 77 11.09 -4.46 -4.37
N TYR A 78 11.81 -5.40 -3.78
CA TYR A 78 11.22 -6.43 -2.90
C TYR A 78 11.37 -6.01 -1.43
N TYR A 79 10.24 -5.90 -0.74
CA TYR A 79 10.20 -5.69 0.71
C TYR A 79 9.85 -7.01 1.40
N ARG A 80 10.62 -7.36 2.44
CA ARG A 80 10.35 -8.57 3.21
C ARG A 80 9.06 -8.38 4.00
N PRO A 81 8.18 -9.41 4.10
CA PRO A 81 7.00 -9.32 4.93
C PRO A 81 7.32 -8.87 6.37
N GLY A 82 6.57 -7.89 6.86
CA GLY A 82 6.76 -7.28 8.19
C GLY A 82 8.04 -6.46 8.36
N SER A 83 8.73 -6.08 7.28
CA SER A 83 9.86 -5.14 7.39
C SER A 83 9.36 -3.71 7.49
N ARG A 84 10.10 -2.89 8.24
CA ARG A 84 9.81 -1.47 8.41
C ARG A 84 9.78 -0.73 7.07
N GLU A 85 10.71 -1.02 6.17
CA GLU A 85 10.75 -0.39 4.85
C GLU A 85 9.50 -0.73 4.02
N GLY A 86 8.96 -1.95 4.15
CA GLY A 86 7.71 -2.35 3.51
C GLY A 86 6.50 -1.63 4.07
N GLU A 87 6.44 -1.45 5.40
CA GLU A 87 5.42 -0.63 6.06
C GLU A 87 5.46 0.83 5.58
N GLU A 88 6.65 1.43 5.51
CA GLU A 88 6.84 2.81 5.06
C GLU A 88 6.45 2.99 3.59
N GLU A 89 6.79 2.05 2.70
CA GLU A 89 6.30 2.10 1.33
C GLU A 89 4.80 1.85 1.22
N GLY A 90 4.23 0.98 2.07
CA GLY A 90 2.79 0.76 2.14
C GLY A 90 2.03 2.04 2.43
N LEU A 91 2.52 2.84 3.39
CA LEU A 91 1.99 4.17 3.68
C LEU A 91 2.04 5.08 2.44
N ARG A 92 3.14 5.06 1.69
CA ARG A 92 3.27 5.87 0.46
C ARG A 92 2.32 5.39 -0.64
N VAL A 93 2.12 4.08 -0.82
CA VAL A 93 1.12 3.54 -1.75
C VAL A 93 -0.27 4.07 -1.41
N MET A 94 -0.67 4.01 -0.13
CA MET A 94 -1.98 4.46 0.30
C MET A 94 -2.13 5.99 0.25
N ALA A 95 -1.07 6.75 0.55
CA ALA A 95 -1.05 8.19 0.35
C ALA A 95 -1.25 8.57 -1.14
N ARG A 96 -0.59 7.87 -2.07
CA ARG A 96 -0.82 8.07 -3.53
C ARG A 96 -2.28 7.81 -3.90
N ARG A 97 -2.88 6.73 -3.38
CA ARG A 97 -4.30 6.39 -3.60
C ARG A 97 -5.24 7.50 -3.08
N LEU A 98 -4.97 8.04 -1.89
CA LEU A 98 -5.75 9.15 -1.34
C LEU A 98 -5.67 10.39 -2.23
N LEU A 99 -4.46 10.78 -2.64
CA LEU A 99 -4.28 11.98 -3.48
C LEU A 99 -4.85 11.80 -4.90
N ALA A 100 -4.90 10.56 -5.39
CA ALA A 100 -5.61 10.19 -6.61
C ALA A 100 -7.15 10.10 -6.42
N LYS A 101 -7.65 10.30 -5.19
CA LYS A 101 -9.06 10.22 -4.80
C LYS A 101 -9.68 8.82 -5.01
N SER A 102 -8.86 7.77 -4.99
CA SER A 102 -9.35 6.39 -5.08
C SER A 102 -9.76 5.81 -3.73
N ILE A 103 -9.38 6.47 -2.63
CA ILE A 103 -9.79 6.17 -1.26
C ILE A 103 -10.11 7.49 -0.54
N THR A 104 -10.84 7.42 0.56
CA THR A 104 -11.12 8.57 1.44
C THR A 104 -10.02 8.78 2.48
N PRO A 105 -9.95 9.94 3.15
CA PRO A 105 -9.02 10.15 4.25
C PRO A 105 -9.21 9.14 5.40
N ARG A 106 -10.46 8.82 5.76
CA ARG A 106 -10.78 7.80 6.76
C ARG A 106 -10.27 6.41 6.36
N ASP A 107 -10.38 6.04 5.09
CA ASP A 107 -9.83 4.77 4.61
C ASP A 107 -8.31 4.68 4.82
N LEU A 108 -7.57 5.79 4.63
CA LEU A 108 -6.13 5.82 4.86
C LEU A 108 -5.78 5.66 6.35
N THR A 109 -6.45 6.38 7.25
CA THR A 109 -6.15 6.32 8.69
C THR A 109 -6.55 4.97 9.29
N SER A 110 -7.71 4.42 8.92
CA SER A 110 -8.14 3.08 9.35
C SER A 110 -7.25 1.97 8.77
N TRP A 111 -6.73 2.15 7.55
CA TRP A 111 -5.75 1.22 7.00
C TRP A 111 -4.44 1.27 7.79
N ALA A 112 -3.94 2.47 8.09
CA ALA A 112 -2.69 2.64 8.83
C ALA A 112 -2.79 2.01 10.23
N SER A 113 -3.89 2.22 10.95
CA SER A 113 -4.11 1.62 12.27
C SER A 113 -4.28 0.10 12.25
N GLY A 114 -4.83 -0.45 11.17
CA GLY A 114 -5.08 -1.89 11.03
C GLY A 114 -3.88 -2.72 10.56
N PHE A 115 -3.00 -2.13 9.75
CA PHE A 115 -1.93 -2.88 9.07
C PHE A 115 -0.50 -2.44 9.41
N ILE A 116 -0.31 -1.28 10.01
CA ILE A 116 1.02 -0.82 10.41
C ILE A 116 1.20 -1.05 11.90
N THR A 117 2.30 -1.69 12.29
CA THR A 117 2.57 -1.93 13.70
C THR A 117 2.88 -0.62 14.43
N TYR A 118 2.37 -0.47 15.65
CA TYR A 118 2.61 0.75 16.46
C TYR A 118 4.10 0.98 16.75
N ASP A 119 4.89 -0.09 16.83
CA ASP A 119 6.36 -0.06 16.97
C ASP A 119 7.10 0.01 15.62
N GLY A 120 6.38 -0.09 14.49
CA GLY A 120 6.92 -0.38 13.18
C GLY A 120 7.59 0.81 12.50
N THR A 121 6.87 1.93 12.39
CA THR A 121 7.44 3.17 11.84
C THR A 121 6.89 4.43 12.49
N PRO A 122 7.75 5.39 12.89
CA PRO A 122 7.34 6.72 13.30
C PRO A 122 6.51 7.46 12.23
N LEU A 123 6.60 7.05 10.96
CA LEU A 123 5.85 7.67 9.87
C LEU A 123 4.34 7.42 9.94
N ALA A 124 3.89 6.37 10.65
CA ALA A 124 2.46 6.10 10.84
C ALA A 124 1.85 6.88 12.00
N GLY A 125 2.66 7.43 12.91
CA GLY A 125 2.19 8.03 14.17
C GLY A 125 1.12 9.11 13.96
N ASP A 126 1.38 10.06 13.06
CA ASP A 126 0.44 11.15 12.77
C ASP A 126 -0.90 10.63 12.20
N LEU A 127 -0.88 9.58 11.37
CA LEU A 127 -2.10 8.97 10.84
C LEU A 127 -2.88 8.17 11.90
N ILE A 128 -2.18 7.50 12.82
CA ILE A 128 -2.80 6.78 13.94
C ILE A 128 -3.45 7.77 14.91
N ASP A 129 -2.79 8.89 15.21
CA ASP A 129 -3.36 9.94 16.04
C ASP A 129 -4.60 10.59 15.40
N LEU A 130 -4.60 10.74 14.07
CA LEU A 130 -5.78 11.20 13.32
C LEU A 130 -6.90 10.15 13.32
N GLU A 131 -6.59 8.86 13.27
CA GLU A 131 -7.58 7.78 13.44
C GLU A 131 -8.26 7.86 14.81
N ASN A 132 -7.46 8.00 15.87
CA ASN A 132 -7.98 8.17 17.23
C ASN A 132 -8.86 9.43 17.36
N THR A 133 -8.54 10.49 16.61
CA THR A 133 -9.35 11.71 16.57
C THR A 133 -10.71 11.46 15.94
N TYR A 134 -10.77 10.71 14.83
CA TYR A 134 -12.05 10.30 14.26
C TYR A 134 -12.87 9.44 15.23
N ASP A 135 -12.24 8.45 15.88
CA ASP A 135 -12.92 7.58 16.83
C ASP A 135 -13.49 8.36 18.03
N TYR A 136 -12.74 9.36 18.50
CA TYR A 136 -13.21 10.28 19.53
C TYR A 136 -14.41 11.11 19.09
N LEU A 137 -14.39 11.66 17.87
CA LEU A 137 -15.51 12.43 17.32
C LEU A 137 -16.76 11.55 17.12
N ASP A 138 -16.58 10.33 16.62
CA ASP A 138 -17.66 9.35 16.46
C ASP A 138 -18.28 9.00 17.82
N ALA A 139 -17.46 8.78 18.86
CA ALA A 139 -17.91 8.51 20.21
C ALA A 139 -18.68 9.69 20.83
N LEU A 140 -18.19 10.92 20.67
CA LEU A 140 -18.86 12.12 21.17
C LEU A 140 -20.20 12.40 20.48
N SER A 141 -20.34 11.96 19.24
CA SER A 141 -21.53 12.27 18.47
C SER A 141 -22.69 11.31 18.74
N GLU A 142 -22.47 10.23 19.51
CA GLU A 142 -23.48 9.20 19.85
C GLU A 142 -24.28 8.71 18.62
N GLY A 143 -23.62 8.61 17.46
CA GLY A 143 -24.26 8.24 16.19
C GLY A 143 -25.01 9.38 15.46
N ARG A 144 -24.92 10.63 15.94
CA ARG A 144 -25.27 11.81 15.14
C ARG A 144 -24.10 12.25 14.26
N PRO A 145 -24.35 12.95 13.14
CA PRO A 145 -23.27 13.63 12.42
C PRO A 145 -22.71 14.76 13.30
N TYR A 146 -21.39 14.79 13.49
CA TYR A 146 -20.72 15.98 13.99
C TYR A 146 -20.77 17.10 12.95
N ALA A 147 -20.53 18.36 13.37
CA ALA A 147 -20.53 19.50 12.46
C ALA A 147 -19.55 19.23 11.31
N SER A 148 -19.99 19.38 10.05
CA SER A 148 -19.19 18.99 8.88
C SER A 148 -17.81 19.67 8.87
N THR A 149 -17.73 20.89 9.41
CA THR A 149 -16.48 21.65 9.54
C THR A 149 -15.42 20.92 10.35
N VAL A 150 -15.80 20.18 11.40
CA VAL A 150 -14.82 19.43 12.22
C VAL A 150 -14.33 18.18 11.48
N ALA A 151 -15.16 17.54 10.66
CA ALA A 151 -14.76 16.42 9.78
C ALA A 151 -13.78 16.88 8.72
N GLU A 152 -14.16 17.97 8.06
CA GLU A 152 -13.37 18.59 6.99
C GLU A 152 -11.99 19.03 7.51
N ASP A 153 -11.90 19.48 8.77
CA ASP A 153 -10.62 19.82 9.41
C ASP A 153 -9.72 18.60 9.63
N VAL A 154 -10.27 17.44 10.01
CA VAL A 154 -9.48 16.20 10.14
C VAL A 154 -9.09 15.66 8.77
N ASP A 155 -10.02 15.64 7.81
CA ASP A 155 -9.76 15.26 6.42
C ASP A 155 -8.61 16.08 5.82
N ALA A 156 -8.62 17.40 6.05
CA ALA A 156 -7.58 18.30 5.57
C ALA A 156 -6.20 17.97 6.15
N LYS A 157 -6.13 17.59 7.44
CA LYS A 157 -4.88 17.16 8.08
C LYS A 157 -4.38 15.84 7.51
N VAL A 158 -5.25 14.87 7.29
CA VAL A 158 -4.89 13.58 6.67
C VAL A 158 -4.35 13.80 5.25
N ILE A 159 -4.98 14.68 4.47
CA ILE A 159 -4.51 15.02 3.12
C ILE A 159 -3.15 15.73 3.17
N ALA A 160 -2.93 16.62 4.14
CA ALA A 160 -1.63 17.28 4.33
C ALA A 160 -0.54 16.26 4.68
N GLU A 161 -0.86 15.31 5.56
CA GLU A 161 0.05 14.25 5.96
C GLU A 161 0.40 13.29 4.80
N ALA A 162 -0.60 12.91 4.00
CA ALA A 162 -0.37 12.13 2.79
C ALA A 162 0.57 12.84 1.80
N ARG A 163 0.51 14.18 1.69
CA ARG A 163 1.47 14.95 0.88
C ARG A 163 2.87 14.94 1.49
N ARG A 164 2.99 15.03 2.82
CA ARG A 164 4.28 14.97 3.53
C ARG A 164 4.98 13.63 3.29
N LEU A 165 4.26 12.51 3.43
CA LEU A 165 4.78 11.16 3.22
C LEU A 165 5.39 10.95 1.82
N LEU A 166 4.83 11.61 0.80
CA LEU A 166 5.38 11.57 -0.57
C LEU A 166 6.50 12.59 -0.81
N GLY A 167 6.53 13.70 -0.07
CA GLY A 167 7.60 14.70 -0.13
C GLY A 167 8.91 14.18 0.48
N ASP A 168 8.83 13.50 1.63
CA ASP A 168 10.01 12.99 2.35
C ASP A 168 10.73 11.86 1.58
N ALA A 169 10.04 11.16 0.68
CA ALA A 169 10.64 10.14 -0.19
C ALA A 169 11.69 10.72 -1.16
N THR A 170 11.56 11.99 -1.54
CA THR A 170 12.52 12.66 -2.45
C THR A 170 13.84 12.97 -1.74
N THR A 171 13.81 13.16 -0.42
CA THR A 171 14.98 13.55 0.37
C THR A 171 15.84 12.36 0.82
N ALA A 172 15.29 11.14 0.84
CA ALA A 172 15.98 9.92 1.28
C ALA A 172 16.78 9.21 0.15
N ALA A 173 16.58 9.58 -1.11
CA ALA A 173 17.26 8.97 -2.27
C ALA A 173 18.63 9.63 -2.61
N ASP A 174 18.98 10.74 -1.94
CA ASP A 174 20.21 11.52 -2.17
C ASP A 174 21.21 11.43 -0.98
N GLY A 175 21.10 10.40 -0.13
CA GLY A 175 21.91 10.20 1.09
C GLY A 175 22.90 9.05 1.02
#